data_AF-A0A6J8CHY9-F1
#
_entry.id   AF-A0A6J8CHY9-F1
#
_cell.length_a   1.000
_cell.length_b   1.000
_cell.length_c   1.000
_cell.angle_alpha   90.00
_cell.angle_beta   90.00
_cell.angle_gamma   90.00
#
_symmetry.space_group_name_H-M   'P 1'
#
loop_
_entity.id
_entity.type
_entity.pdbx_description
1 polymer ?
#
loop_
_entity_poly.entity_id
_entity_poly.type
_entity_poly.pdbx_seq_one_letter_code
_entity_poly.pdbx_strand_id
1 'polypeptide(L)'
;MINIYTSNNPATFKEANAVLRGQPSKGVSEKDKKMFREFAKILEKSIDILCKTFPQKCRDNSPVYRGQSYCVSITGQTYTFDSFLSTSKQISQAELFFAECSSSSVLFEMIDVQGIYVSDYSIYPREEEVLIKPTAKFRITLNLNSSHVSTHHPEIERMIHALKRTKIPKAFIKGTMIGFTSTSTALSGQDFVGMALAMIVMYTSFGI
;
A
#
# COMPACT_ATOMS: atom_id res chain seq x y z
N MET A 1 -17.33 -3.98 13.67
CA MET A 1 -16.31 -2.92 13.50
C MET A 1 -15.57 -3.05 12.18
N ILE A 2 -14.97 -4.19 11.87
CA ILE A 2 -14.27 -4.40 10.58
C ILE A 2 -15.20 -4.11 9.39
N ASN A 3 -16.40 -4.69 9.37
CA ASN A 3 -17.40 -4.40 8.33
C ASN A 3 -17.67 -2.90 8.12
N ILE A 4 -17.80 -2.15 9.21
CA ILE A 4 -18.01 -0.70 9.20
C ILE A 4 -16.75 0.03 8.68
N TYR A 5 -15.57 -0.40 9.11
CA TYR A 5 -14.29 0.17 8.66
C TYR A 5 -14.14 0.03 7.14
N THR A 6 -14.39 -1.17 6.61
CA THR A 6 -14.29 -1.48 5.18
C THR A 6 -15.37 -0.81 4.34
N SER A 7 -16.34 -0.11 4.95
CA SER A 7 -17.42 0.52 4.23
C SER A 7 -16.98 1.80 3.52
N ASN A 8 -17.40 1.94 2.26
CA ASN A 8 -17.34 3.21 1.52
C ASN A 8 -18.54 4.13 1.80
N ASN A 9 -19.58 3.64 2.49
CA ASN A 9 -20.77 4.42 2.81
C ASN A 9 -21.29 4.14 4.24
N PRO A 10 -21.08 5.06 5.20
CA PRO A 10 -20.14 6.17 5.12
C PRO A 10 -18.70 5.65 5.04
N ALA A 11 -17.79 6.42 4.42
CA ALA A 11 -16.36 6.10 4.27
C ALA A 11 -15.60 6.18 5.61
N THR A 12 -15.96 5.31 6.56
CA THR A 12 -15.50 5.35 7.95
C THR A 12 -13.99 5.22 8.07
N PHE A 13 -13.35 4.40 7.23
CA PHE A 13 -11.89 4.29 7.21
C PHE A 13 -11.20 5.63 6.92
N LYS A 14 -11.77 6.47 6.04
CA LYS A 14 -11.16 7.74 5.64
C LYS A 14 -11.06 8.69 6.82
N GLU A 15 -12.16 8.87 7.54
CA GLU A 15 -12.22 9.76 8.70
C GLU A 15 -11.45 9.19 9.90
N ALA A 16 -11.60 7.89 10.19
CA ALA A 16 -10.86 7.24 11.26
C ALA A 16 -9.34 7.36 11.03
N ASN A 17 -8.87 7.06 9.82
CA ASN A 17 -7.45 7.17 9.49
C ASN A 17 -6.97 8.63 9.45
N ALA A 18 -7.79 9.59 9.03
CA ALA A 18 -7.43 11.02 9.04
C ALA A 18 -7.24 11.52 10.49
N VAL A 19 -8.14 11.14 11.39
CA VAL A 19 -8.04 11.48 12.83
C VAL A 19 -6.80 10.87 13.46
N LEU A 20 -6.46 9.61 13.13
CA LEU A 20 -5.24 8.96 13.63
C LEU A 20 -3.96 9.65 13.13
N ARG A 21 -3.94 10.10 11.87
CA ARG A 21 -2.82 10.88 11.31
C ARG A 21 -2.75 12.33 11.80
N GLY A 22 -3.67 12.77 12.66
CA GLY A 22 -3.77 14.17 13.08
C GLY A 22 -4.08 15.14 11.93
N GLN A 23 -4.63 14.65 10.81
CA GLN A 23 -4.94 15.49 9.66
C GLN A 23 -6.14 16.41 9.96
N PRO A 24 -6.12 17.66 9.45
CA PRO A 24 -7.26 18.55 9.59
C PRO A 24 -8.46 18.00 8.83
N SER A 25 -9.45 17.49 9.57
CA SER A 25 -10.73 17.06 9.03
C SER A 25 -11.68 18.26 8.96
N LYS A 26 -11.75 18.90 7.79
CA LYS A 26 -12.68 20.02 7.56
C LYS A 26 -14.11 19.55 7.82
N GLY A 27 -14.82 20.22 8.73
CA GLY A 27 -16.23 19.92 9.03
C GLY A 27 -16.49 18.79 10.03
N VAL A 28 -15.45 18.16 10.60
CA VAL A 28 -15.61 17.13 11.63
C VAL A 28 -15.50 17.77 13.01
N SER A 29 -16.55 17.67 13.82
CA SER A 29 -16.58 18.25 15.16
C SER A 29 -15.60 17.54 16.09
N GLU A 30 -15.19 18.19 17.19
CA GLU A 30 -14.32 17.54 18.18
C GLU A 30 -14.98 16.30 18.82
N LYS A 31 -16.32 16.32 18.93
CA LYS A 31 -17.12 15.17 19.36
C LYS A 31 -16.95 14.00 18.39
N ASP A 32 -17.00 14.25 17.09
CA ASP A 32 -16.83 13.21 16.07
C ASP A 32 -15.40 12.69 16.03
N LYS A 33 -14.39 13.56 16.18
CA LYS A 33 -12.99 13.12 16.33
C LYS A 33 -12.81 12.19 17.53
N LYS A 34 -13.44 12.52 18.67
CA LYS A 34 -13.44 11.64 19.86
C LYS A 34 -14.10 10.30 19.53
N MET A 35 -15.24 10.30 18.83
CA MET A 35 -15.90 9.08 18.38
C MET A 35 -15.01 8.24 17.48
N PHE A 36 -14.31 8.83 16.50
CA PHE A 36 -13.40 8.09 15.61
C PHE A 36 -12.17 7.54 16.34
N ARG A 37 -11.65 8.23 17.36
CA ARG A 37 -10.59 7.70 18.23
C ARG A 37 -11.07 6.49 19.03
N GLU A 38 -12.28 6.54 19.58
CA GLU A 38 -12.86 5.38 20.28
C GLU A 38 -13.16 4.23 19.30
N PHE A 39 -13.67 4.53 18.11
CA PHE A 39 -13.84 3.55 17.03
C PHE A 39 -12.52 2.85 16.72
N ALA A 40 -11.42 3.59 16.57
CA ALA A 40 -10.09 3.04 16.29
C ALA A 40 -9.62 2.10 17.41
N LYS A 41 -9.79 2.48 18.69
CA LYS A 41 -9.45 1.60 19.83
C LYS A 41 -10.24 0.29 19.82
N ILE A 42 -11.53 0.36 19.51
CA ILE A 42 -12.38 -0.83 19.46
C ILE A 42 -12.01 -1.69 18.24
N LEU A 43 -11.71 -1.08 17.09
CA LEU A 43 -11.24 -1.80 15.91
C LEU A 43 -9.93 -2.54 16.21
N GLU A 44 -8.97 -1.88 16.87
CA GLU A 44 -7.70 -2.49 17.27
C GLU A 44 -7.92 -3.71 18.18
N LYS A 45 -8.74 -3.56 19.23
CA LYS A 45 -9.14 -4.67 20.10
C LYS A 45 -9.85 -5.80 19.35
N SER A 46 -10.66 -5.46 18.34
CA SER A 46 -11.34 -6.47 17.52
C SER A 46 -10.32 -7.30 16.74
N ILE A 47 -9.29 -6.66 16.17
CA ILE A 47 -8.19 -7.36 15.51
C ILE A 47 -7.46 -8.26 16.50
N ASP A 48 -7.11 -7.76 17.69
CA ASP A 48 -6.42 -8.56 18.72
C ASP A 48 -7.21 -9.80 19.13
N ILE A 49 -8.51 -9.64 19.38
CA ILE A 49 -9.40 -10.76 19.74
C ILE A 49 -9.44 -11.79 18.60
N LEU A 50 -9.59 -11.33 17.36
CA LEU A 50 -9.65 -12.23 16.21
C LEU A 50 -8.33 -12.93 15.95
N CYS A 51 -7.19 -12.26 16.14
CA CYS A 51 -5.88 -12.89 16.02
C CYS A 51 -5.58 -13.89 17.13
N LYS A 52 -6.09 -13.64 18.34
CA LYS A 52 -6.03 -14.62 19.44
C LYS A 52 -6.92 -15.83 19.17
N THR A 53 -8.10 -15.60 18.61
CA THR A 53 -9.11 -16.65 18.38
C THR A 53 -8.81 -17.48 17.12
N PHE A 54 -8.28 -16.83 16.08
CA PHE A 54 -7.96 -17.42 14.79
C PHE A 54 -6.55 -17.01 14.34
N PRO A 55 -5.49 -17.54 14.99
CA PRO A 55 -4.10 -17.16 14.68
C PRO A 55 -3.73 -17.33 13.21
N GLN A 56 -4.29 -18.34 12.53
CA GLN A 56 -4.08 -18.61 11.11
C GLN A 56 -4.60 -17.50 10.19
N LYS A 57 -5.52 -16.64 10.66
CA LYS A 57 -5.99 -15.47 9.90
C LYS A 57 -5.09 -14.24 10.07
N CYS A 58 -4.18 -14.26 11.04
CA CYS A 58 -3.36 -13.10 11.38
C CYS A 58 -1.86 -13.25 11.09
N ARG A 59 -1.44 -14.45 10.74
CA ARG A 59 -0.08 -14.74 10.31
C ARG A 59 -0.17 -15.52 9.02
N ASP A 60 0.08 -14.81 7.94
CA ASP A 60 0.27 -15.37 6.61
C ASP A 60 1.61 -14.82 6.11
N ASN A 61 2.48 -15.73 5.67
CA ASN A 61 3.78 -15.36 5.12
C ASN A 61 3.66 -14.94 3.64
N SER A 62 2.47 -15.02 3.06
CA SER A 62 2.18 -14.51 1.72
C SER A 62 2.32 -12.98 1.70
N PRO A 63 2.92 -12.41 0.65
CA PRO A 63 2.99 -10.97 0.50
C PRO A 63 1.60 -10.32 0.45
N VAL A 64 1.52 -9.10 0.98
CA VAL A 64 0.35 -8.23 0.82
C VAL A 64 0.77 -6.91 0.19
N TYR A 65 -0.15 -6.33 -0.56
CA TYR A 65 0.10 -5.21 -1.44
C TYR A 65 -0.72 -4.00 -1.03
N ARG A 66 -0.12 -2.81 -1.15
CA ARG A 66 -0.82 -1.55 -0.92
C ARG A 66 -0.40 -0.53 -1.96
N GLY A 67 -1.39 0.01 -2.67
CA GLY A 67 -1.18 1.14 -3.57
C GLY A 67 -1.43 2.47 -2.89
N GLN A 68 -0.66 3.48 -3.30
CA GLN A 68 -0.72 4.81 -2.72
C GLN A 68 -0.44 5.88 -3.77
N SER A 69 -1.31 6.89 -3.83
CA SER A 69 -1.29 7.99 -4.79
C SER A 69 -0.56 9.25 -4.31
N TYR A 70 0.39 9.16 -3.38
CA TYR A 70 1.18 10.31 -2.94
C TYR A 70 2.67 10.00 -2.85
N CYS A 71 3.50 11.03 -3.09
CA CYS A 71 4.95 10.95 -2.95
C CYS A 71 5.30 10.62 -1.50
N VAL A 72 5.72 9.39 -1.23
CA VAL A 72 6.26 9.03 0.07
C VAL A 72 7.75 9.32 0.06
N SER A 73 8.18 10.33 0.83
CA SER A 73 9.59 10.49 1.13
C SER A 73 9.96 9.46 2.18
N ILE A 74 10.64 8.42 1.74
CA ILE A 74 11.16 7.38 2.61
C ILE A 74 12.57 7.76 3.01
N THR A 75 12.73 8.21 4.25
CA THR A 75 14.02 8.47 4.86
C THR A 75 14.27 7.44 5.96
N GLY A 76 15.42 6.76 5.91
CA GLY A 76 15.81 5.76 6.90
C GLY A 76 15.40 4.32 6.59
N GLN A 77 15.65 3.42 7.54
CA GLN A 77 15.46 1.97 7.38
C GLN A 77 14.10 1.47 7.91
N THR A 78 13.38 2.29 8.68
CA THR A 78 12.10 1.91 9.29
C THR A 78 11.02 2.92 8.90
N TYR A 79 9.85 2.42 8.55
CA TYR A 79 8.66 3.18 8.20
C TYR A 79 7.50 2.78 9.11
N THR A 80 6.70 3.76 9.54
CA THR A 80 5.49 3.54 10.33
C THR A 80 4.35 4.27 9.62
N PHE A 81 3.18 3.64 9.59
CA PHE A 81 1.98 4.29 9.11
C PHE A 81 1.14 4.71 10.31
N ASP A 82 0.86 6.01 10.46
CA ASP A 82 0.07 6.55 11.57
C ASP A 82 -1.45 6.33 11.40
N SER A 83 -1.84 5.20 10.82
CA SER A 83 -3.23 4.78 10.62
C SER A 83 -3.32 3.28 10.37
N PHE A 84 -4.52 2.72 10.42
CA PHE A 84 -4.75 1.36 9.95
C PHE A 84 -4.38 1.24 8.46
N LEU A 85 -3.86 0.08 8.07
CA LEU A 85 -3.51 -0.19 6.69
C LEU A 85 -4.44 -1.26 6.12
N SER A 86 -5.25 -0.84 5.16
CA SER A 86 -5.85 -1.75 4.20
C SER A 86 -4.80 -2.15 3.17
N THR A 87 -4.58 -3.46 3.05
CA THR A 87 -3.69 -4.09 2.09
C THR A 87 -4.43 -5.25 1.44
N SER A 88 -4.01 -5.74 0.29
CA SER A 88 -4.66 -6.86 -0.39
C SER A 88 -3.66 -7.97 -0.71
N LYS A 89 -4.09 -9.22 -0.69
CA LYS A 89 -3.32 -10.34 -1.26
C LYS A 89 -3.23 -10.29 -2.79
N GLN A 90 -4.06 -9.48 -3.45
CA GLN A 90 -4.06 -9.31 -4.89
C GLN A 90 -3.40 -7.99 -5.29
N ILE A 91 -2.30 -8.08 -6.03
CA ILE A 91 -1.61 -6.90 -6.57
C ILE A 91 -2.56 -6.02 -7.39
N SER A 92 -3.40 -6.61 -8.24
CA SER A 92 -4.37 -5.89 -9.08
C SER A 92 -5.38 -5.07 -8.28
N GLN A 93 -5.71 -5.50 -7.05
CA GLN A 93 -6.58 -4.73 -6.17
C GLN A 93 -5.83 -3.54 -5.56
N ALA A 94 -4.56 -3.73 -5.18
CA ALA A 94 -3.72 -2.64 -4.68
C ALA A 94 -3.49 -1.56 -5.75
N GLU A 95 -3.35 -1.97 -7.01
CA GLU A 95 -3.18 -1.07 -8.16
C GLU A 95 -4.38 -0.15 -8.41
N LEU A 96 -5.60 -0.52 -7.98
CA LEU A 96 -6.78 0.35 -8.09
C LEU A 96 -6.65 1.63 -7.25
N PHE A 97 -5.76 1.64 -6.26
CA PHE A 97 -5.47 2.80 -5.42
C PHE A 97 -4.33 3.67 -5.97
N PHE A 98 -3.82 3.34 -7.16
CA PHE A 98 -3.01 4.25 -7.97
C PHE A 98 -3.96 5.19 -8.72
N ALA A 99 -4.14 6.43 -8.24
CA ALA A 99 -4.94 7.42 -8.95
C ALA A 99 -4.33 8.83 -8.91
N GLU A 100 -4.19 9.41 -10.11
CA GLU A 100 -4.14 10.85 -10.44
C GLU A 100 -3.07 11.75 -9.82
N CYS A 101 -1.95 11.22 -9.30
CA CYS A 101 -0.78 12.07 -9.07
C CYS A 101 0.11 12.03 -10.32
N SER A 102 0.23 13.17 -11.01
CA SER A 102 0.93 13.35 -12.29
C SER A 102 2.45 13.11 -12.27
N SER A 103 3.00 12.56 -11.18
CA SER A 103 4.46 12.48 -11.01
C SER A 103 5.00 11.27 -10.24
N SER A 104 4.25 10.62 -9.33
CA SER A 104 4.68 9.33 -8.75
C SER A 104 3.54 8.56 -8.06
N SER A 105 3.53 7.25 -8.26
CA SER A 105 2.68 6.29 -7.51
C SER A 105 3.59 5.28 -6.82
N VAL A 106 3.18 4.83 -5.64
CA VAL A 106 3.98 3.91 -4.83
C VAL A 106 3.22 2.60 -4.61
N LEU A 107 3.89 1.48 -4.91
CA LEU A 107 3.44 0.15 -4.53
C LEU A 107 4.28 -0.34 -3.36
N PHE A 108 3.61 -0.71 -2.27
CA PHE A 108 4.23 -1.42 -1.18
C PHE A 108 3.97 -2.91 -1.33
N GLU A 109 5.02 -3.70 -1.35
CA GLU A 109 4.96 -5.15 -1.09
C GLU A 109 5.42 -5.37 0.35
N MET A 110 4.57 -5.98 1.16
CA MET A 110 4.82 -6.22 2.56
C MET A 110 4.81 -7.72 2.83
N ILE A 111 5.85 -8.22 3.47
CA ILE A 111 6.07 -9.64 3.78
C ILE A 111 6.11 -9.80 5.31
N ASP A 112 5.78 -11.00 5.79
CA ASP A 112 5.76 -11.33 7.22
C ASP A 112 4.93 -10.34 8.04
N VAL A 113 3.72 -10.05 7.56
CA VAL A 113 2.87 -9.03 8.16
C VAL A 113 2.02 -9.62 9.28
N GLN A 114 2.02 -8.96 10.45
CA GLN A 114 1.01 -9.19 11.49
C GLN A 114 -0.22 -8.34 11.22
N GLY A 115 -1.10 -8.86 10.36
CA GLY A 115 -2.38 -8.24 10.01
C GLY A 115 -3.44 -9.30 9.85
N ILE A 116 -4.71 -8.94 10.01
CA ILE A 116 -5.81 -9.90 9.94
C ILE A 116 -6.39 -9.96 8.53
N TYR A 117 -6.55 -11.16 7.98
CA TYR A 117 -7.35 -11.41 6.78
C TYR A 117 -8.83 -11.23 7.09
N VAL A 118 -9.46 -10.21 6.48
CA VAL A 118 -10.80 -9.73 6.86
C VAL A 118 -11.92 -10.09 5.89
N SER A 119 -11.69 -10.91 4.87
CA SER A 119 -12.73 -11.18 3.85
C SER A 119 -14.07 -11.64 4.44
N ASP A 120 -14.06 -12.44 5.51
CA ASP A 120 -15.30 -12.92 6.15
C ASP A 120 -16.09 -11.82 6.89
N TYR A 121 -15.45 -10.69 7.17
CA TYR A 121 -16.02 -9.58 7.94
C TYR A 121 -16.17 -8.29 7.12
N SER A 122 -15.46 -8.18 6.00
CA SER A 122 -15.45 -7.03 5.11
C SER A 122 -16.75 -6.95 4.30
N ILE A 123 -17.17 -5.74 3.93
CA ILE A 123 -18.24 -5.57 2.93
C ILE A 123 -17.76 -5.88 1.51
N TYR A 124 -16.44 -5.98 1.30
CA TYR A 124 -15.81 -6.29 0.02
C TYR A 124 -14.93 -7.54 0.14
N PRO A 125 -15.53 -8.74 0.36
CA PRO A 125 -14.78 -9.99 0.55
C PRO A 125 -13.81 -10.32 -0.59
N ARG A 126 -14.10 -9.84 -1.82
CA ARG A 126 -13.29 -10.10 -3.01
C ARG A 126 -12.00 -9.29 -3.08
N GLU A 127 -11.85 -8.26 -2.23
CA GLU A 127 -10.63 -7.47 -2.16
C GLU A 127 -9.50 -8.20 -1.43
N GLU A 128 -9.80 -9.34 -0.81
CA GLU A 128 -8.83 -10.16 -0.06
C GLU A 128 -8.00 -9.31 0.92
N GLU A 129 -8.70 -8.42 1.62
CA GLU A 129 -8.07 -7.42 2.46
C GLU A 129 -7.37 -8.08 3.67
N VAL A 130 -6.14 -7.64 3.91
CA VAL A 130 -5.43 -7.84 5.17
C VAL A 130 -5.32 -6.49 5.87
N LEU A 131 -5.97 -6.37 7.02
CA LEU A 131 -6.03 -5.16 7.82
C LEU A 131 -4.92 -5.17 8.87
N ILE A 132 -4.06 -4.16 8.84
CA ILE A 132 -2.90 -4.02 9.72
C ILE A 132 -3.12 -2.85 10.70
N LYS A 133 -2.72 -3.04 11.96
CA LYS A 133 -2.84 -2.03 13.02
C LYS A 133 -1.89 -0.83 12.79
N PRO A 134 -2.24 0.37 13.30
CA PRO A 134 -1.38 1.57 13.22
C PRO A 134 -0.03 1.42 13.94
N THR A 135 0.08 0.49 14.89
CA THR A 135 1.32 0.25 15.64
C THR A 135 2.36 -0.55 14.86
N ALA A 136 2.03 -1.02 13.65
CA ALA A 136 2.94 -1.81 12.84
C ALA A 136 4.13 -0.98 12.35
N LYS A 137 5.33 -1.52 12.56
CA LYS A 137 6.59 -0.95 12.10
C LYS A 137 7.15 -1.81 10.99
N PHE A 138 7.63 -1.17 9.94
CA PHE A 138 8.11 -1.82 8.74
C PHE A 138 9.57 -1.51 8.53
N ARG A 139 10.42 -2.53 8.38
CA ARG A 139 11.79 -2.35 7.90
C ARG A 139 11.80 -2.40 6.39
N ILE A 140 12.44 -1.41 5.78
CA ILE A 140 12.58 -1.29 4.33
C ILE A 140 13.80 -2.07 3.89
N THR A 141 13.62 -3.00 2.96
CA THR A 141 14.72 -3.86 2.47
C THR A 141 15.13 -3.54 1.05
N LEU A 142 14.22 -2.99 0.24
CA LEU A 142 14.50 -2.63 -1.13
C LEU A 142 13.66 -1.42 -1.52
N ASN A 143 14.30 -0.41 -2.09
CA ASN A 143 13.65 0.75 -2.69
C ASN A 143 14.03 0.80 -4.16
N LEU A 144 13.08 0.42 -5.03
CA LEU A 144 13.25 0.45 -6.46
C LEU A 144 12.74 1.78 -6.99
N ASN A 145 13.59 2.81 -6.99
CA ASN A 145 13.32 4.03 -7.74
C ASN A 145 13.68 3.83 -9.21
N SER A 146 12.75 4.13 -10.13
CA SER A 146 12.90 3.92 -11.58
C SER A 146 14.09 4.63 -12.23
N SER A 147 14.83 5.46 -11.50
CA SER A 147 15.99 6.21 -11.96
C SER A 147 17.34 5.54 -11.72
N HIS A 148 17.46 4.52 -10.86
CA HIS A 148 18.77 3.92 -10.52
C HIS A 148 18.70 2.46 -10.08
N VAL A 149 18.24 1.54 -10.95
CA VAL A 149 18.36 0.11 -10.65
C VAL A 149 19.05 -0.65 -11.78
N SER A 150 20.14 -1.33 -11.43
CA SER A 150 20.85 -2.26 -12.31
C SER A 150 19.91 -3.37 -12.77
N THR A 151 19.85 -3.61 -14.07
CA THR A 151 18.97 -4.58 -14.75
C THR A 151 19.26 -6.04 -14.43
N HIS A 152 20.24 -6.33 -13.57
CA HIS A 152 20.67 -7.70 -13.22
C HIS A 152 20.26 -8.14 -11.81
N HIS A 153 19.34 -7.44 -11.15
CA HIS A 153 18.83 -7.92 -9.86
C HIS A 153 17.77 -9.03 -10.07
N PRO A 154 17.94 -10.24 -9.51
CA PRO A 154 17.03 -11.37 -9.73
C PRO A 154 15.57 -11.12 -9.33
N GLU A 155 15.30 -10.15 -8.46
CA GLU A 155 13.95 -9.75 -8.07
C GLU A 155 13.29 -8.83 -9.11
N ILE A 156 14.07 -8.02 -9.83
CA ILE A 156 13.57 -7.18 -10.93
C ILE A 156 13.18 -8.05 -12.13
N GLU A 157 13.96 -9.09 -12.43
CA GLU A 157 13.61 -10.05 -13.48
C GLU A 157 12.32 -10.80 -13.17
N ARG A 158 12.13 -11.23 -11.91
CA ARG A 158 10.87 -11.82 -11.44
C ARG A 158 9.69 -10.85 -11.57
N MET A 159 9.90 -9.58 -11.26
CA MET A 159 8.89 -8.52 -11.37
C MET A 159 8.54 -8.19 -12.84
N ILE A 160 9.54 -8.03 -13.72
CA ILE A 160 9.32 -7.85 -15.17
C ILE A 160 8.52 -9.02 -15.74
N HIS A 161 8.81 -10.24 -15.28
CA HIS A 161 8.09 -11.42 -15.70
C HIS A 161 6.64 -11.44 -15.19
N ALA A 162 6.38 -10.99 -13.97
CA ALA A 162 5.03 -10.82 -13.43
C ALA A 162 4.23 -9.73 -14.18
N LEU A 163 4.84 -8.58 -14.46
CA LEU A 163 4.23 -7.46 -15.20
C LEU A 163 3.99 -7.78 -16.69
N LYS A 164 4.78 -8.68 -17.30
CA LYS A 164 4.53 -9.18 -18.66
C LYS A 164 3.35 -10.15 -18.74
N ARG A 165 2.96 -10.76 -17.61
CA ARG A 165 1.82 -11.70 -17.51
C ARG A 165 0.49 -10.98 -17.26
N THR A 166 0.52 -9.79 -16.67
CA THR A 166 -0.67 -8.94 -16.57
C THR A 166 -0.94 -8.35 -17.96
N LYS A 167 -2.21 -8.37 -18.41
CA LYS A 167 -2.64 -7.81 -19.71
C LYS A 167 -2.64 -6.27 -19.67
N ILE A 168 -1.57 -5.68 -19.18
CA ILE A 168 -1.37 -4.25 -19.20
C ILE A 168 -1.19 -3.84 -20.68
N PRO A 169 -1.92 -2.82 -21.17
CA PRO A 169 -1.74 -2.34 -22.54
C PRO A 169 -0.27 -2.03 -22.82
N LYS A 170 0.26 -2.49 -23.96
CA LYS A 170 1.68 -2.29 -24.36
C LYS A 170 2.15 -0.82 -24.29
N ALA A 171 1.22 0.13 -24.33
CA ALA A 171 1.48 1.57 -24.14
C ALA A 171 1.97 1.91 -22.72
N PHE A 172 1.53 1.19 -21.70
CA PHE A 172 1.96 1.36 -20.30
C PHE A 172 3.40 0.83 -20.09
N ILE A 173 3.75 -0.26 -20.77
CA ILE A 173 5.10 -0.87 -20.71
C ILE A 173 6.12 -0.02 -21.47
N LYS A 174 5.68 0.78 -22.45
CA LYS A 174 6.56 1.66 -23.24
C LYS A 174 7.07 2.89 -22.47
N GLY A 175 6.45 3.25 -21.35
CA GLY A 175 6.88 4.36 -20.49
C GLY A 175 7.68 3.95 -19.24
N THR A 176 7.73 2.64 -18.93
CA THR A 176 8.36 2.11 -17.70
C THR A 176 9.65 1.32 -17.98
N MET A 177 10.10 1.24 -19.23
CA MET A 177 11.45 0.76 -19.54
C MET A 177 12.47 1.90 -19.50
N ILE A 178 13.21 1.95 -18.40
CA ILE A 178 14.66 2.04 -18.36
C ILE A 178 15.26 3.24 -19.13
N GLY A 179 15.64 4.28 -18.38
CA GLY A 179 16.64 5.22 -18.84
C GLY A 179 18.00 4.53 -18.99
N PHE A 180 18.32 4.08 -20.20
CA PHE A 180 19.71 3.94 -20.65
C PHE A 180 19.99 5.04 -21.67
N THR A 181 20.99 5.86 -21.38
CA THR A 181 21.64 6.70 -22.38
C THR A 181 22.32 5.79 -23.41
N SER A 182 21.80 5.72 -24.63
CA SER A 182 22.66 5.58 -25.81
C SER A 182 22.63 6.89 -26.56
N THR A 183 23.81 7.45 -26.77
CA THR A 183 24.08 8.65 -27.55
C THR A 183 23.33 8.69 -28.89
N SER A 184 22.84 9.90 -29.23
CA SER A 184 22.61 10.40 -30.59
C SER A 184 21.45 9.80 -31.43
N THR A 185 20.30 10.46 -31.47
CA THR A 185 19.91 11.43 -32.53
C THR A 185 18.46 11.89 -32.33
N ALA A 186 18.20 13.14 -32.70
CA ALA A 186 16.96 13.88 -32.51
C ALA A 186 15.71 13.18 -33.08
N LEU A 187 14.63 13.15 -32.28
CA LEU A 187 13.26 13.19 -32.78
C LEU A 187 12.43 14.10 -31.88
N SER A 188 11.86 15.12 -32.54
CA SER A 188 11.01 16.17 -32.02
C SER A 188 9.63 15.67 -31.59
N GLY A 189 9.14 16.21 -30.48
CA GLY A 189 7.72 16.54 -30.30
C GLY A 189 6.80 15.39 -29.88
N GLN A 190 6.73 15.13 -28.57
CA GLN A 190 5.51 14.84 -27.82
C GLN A 190 5.88 14.69 -26.33
N ASP A 191 5.32 15.55 -25.47
CA ASP A 191 5.51 15.49 -24.02
C ASP A 191 4.89 14.20 -23.45
N PHE A 192 5.74 13.18 -23.22
CA PHE A 192 5.38 11.99 -22.46
C PHE A 192 5.70 12.22 -20.98
N VAL A 193 4.67 12.39 -20.15
CA VAL A 193 4.80 12.33 -18.69
C VAL A 193 4.97 10.86 -18.29
N GLY A 194 6.22 10.42 -18.14
CA GLY A 194 6.54 9.09 -17.63
C GLY A 194 6.15 8.96 -16.16
N MET A 195 5.27 8.01 -15.82
CA MET A 195 4.98 7.66 -14.43
C MET A 195 6.15 6.85 -13.84
N ALA A 196 6.81 7.39 -12.82
CA ALA A 196 7.73 6.64 -11.99
C ALA A 196 6.93 5.79 -10.99
N LEU A 197 7.01 4.47 -11.11
CA LEU A 197 6.54 3.53 -10.09
C LEU A 197 7.71 3.23 -9.15
N ALA A 198 7.55 3.57 -7.87
CA ALA A 198 8.47 3.12 -6.83
C ALA A 198 7.87 1.90 -6.13
N MET A 199 8.62 0.81 -6.08
CA MET A 199 8.26 -0.37 -5.29
C MET A 199 9.11 -0.43 -4.04
N ILE A 200 8.46 -0.54 -2.88
CA ILE A 200 9.14 -0.69 -1.60
C ILE A 200 8.77 -2.04 -0.99
N VAL A 201 9.78 -2.86 -0.75
CA VAL A 201 9.64 -4.13 -0.03
C VAL A 201 9.86 -3.90 1.46
N MET A 202 8.92 -4.36 2.26
CA MET A 202 8.91 -4.15 3.70
C MET A 202 8.63 -5.42 4.50
N TYR A 203 9.19 -5.50 5.70
CA TYR A 203 8.92 -6.58 6.66
C TYR A 203 8.50 -5.99 7.99
N THR A 204 7.62 -6.65 8.75
CA THR A 204 7.34 -6.16 10.10
C THR A 204 8.54 -6.37 11.04
N SER A 205 8.97 -5.32 11.75
CA SER A 205 10.06 -5.44 12.71
C SER A 205 9.54 -5.95 14.05
N PHE A 206 10.10 -7.06 14.51
CA PHE A 206 9.87 -7.55 15.86
C PHE A 206 10.88 -6.86 16.79
N GLY A 207 10.37 -6.16 17.81
CA GLY A 207 11.19 -5.84 18.97
C GLY A 207 11.61 -7.14 19.63
N ILE A 208 12.91 -7.41 19.61
CA ILE A 208 13.55 -8.37 20.52
C ILE A 208 13.65 -7.68 21.89
#